data_AF-A0A5W1XWP6-F1
#
_entry.id   AF-A0A5W1XWP6-F1
#
_cell.length_a   1.000
_cell.length_b   1.000
_cell.length_c   1.000
_cell.angle_alpha   90.00
_cell.angle_beta   90.00
_cell.angle_gamma   90.00
#
_symmetry.space_group_name_H-M   'P 1'
#
loop_
_entity.id
_entity.type
_entity.pdbx_description
1 polymer ?
#
loop_
_entity_poly.entity_id
_entity_poly.type
_entity_poly.pdbx_seq_one_letter_code
_entity_poly.pdbx_strand_id
1 'polypeptide(L)'
;MSGFFLDLTKLSPSVNSDTAIPPRDIFTALPSKDTKFQYPRDVQSEVWEKWYEARRSPTNVIKMNTGSGKTSVGLIILKSCINEGEGPAVYVVPDNYLVEQVVLEANQLGIPVTQDEKSPKFIAGKEILVTNIFKVVNGRSAFGVGDDGQRIPIGSIIIDDAHACLSSIEEQFSISIQKNNPAYDKLFRIFENSLMTQAGAKTLEIKSGDRNAYVRVPFWKWQESI
;
A
#
# COMPACT_ATOMS: atom_id res chain seq x y z
N MET A 1 -44.88 -43.96 10.41
CA MET A 1 -44.14 -42.69 10.29
C MET A 1 -42.72 -43.02 9.86
N SER A 2 -42.38 -42.88 8.57
CA SER A 2 -40.99 -43.01 8.12
C SER A 2 -40.26 -41.72 8.48
N GLY A 3 -39.36 -41.80 9.46
CA GLY A 3 -38.49 -40.68 9.80
C GLY A 3 -37.58 -40.35 8.62
N PHE A 4 -37.66 -39.11 8.14
CA PHE A 4 -36.70 -38.56 7.19
C PHE A 4 -35.36 -38.42 7.94
N PHE A 5 -34.43 -39.34 7.74
CA PHE A 5 -33.05 -39.19 8.21
C PHE A 5 -32.28 -38.36 7.18
N LEU A 6 -32.00 -37.12 7.54
CA LEU A 6 -31.14 -36.24 6.75
C LEU A 6 -29.68 -36.64 7.00
N ASP A 7 -29.06 -37.29 6.00
CA ASP A 7 -27.66 -37.69 6.06
C ASP A 7 -26.74 -36.48 5.76
N LEU A 8 -26.27 -35.83 6.83
CA LEU A 8 -25.39 -34.66 6.77
C LEU A 8 -23.97 -34.99 6.28
N THR A 9 -23.61 -36.26 6.12
CA THR A 9 -22.29 -36.67 5.58
C THR A 9 -22.13 -36.41 4.08
N LYS A 10 -23.24 -36.06 3.39
CA LYS A 10 -23.26 -35.66 1.97
C LYS A 10 -23.15 -34.16 1.73
N LEU A 11 -23.10 -33.35 2.79
CA LEU A 11 -22.69 -31.95 2.65
C LEU A 11 -21.19 -31.96 2.39
N SER A 12 -20.78 -31.59 1.18
CA SER A 12 -19.40 -31.19 0.95
C SER A 12 -19.03 -30.14 2.00
N PRO A 13 -17.88 -30.22 2.68
CA PRO A 13 -17.47 -29.19 3.61
C PRO A 13 -17.50 -27.88 2.85
N SER A 14 -18.43 -26.98 3.22
CA SER A 14 -18.52 -25.67 2.61
C SER A 14 -17.18 -24.99 2.86
N VAL A 15 -16.44 -24.70 1.80
CA VAL A 15 -15.18 -23.96 1.89
C VAL A 15 -15.49 -22.67 2.65
N ASN A 16 -14.84 -22.49 3.80
CA ASN A 16 -15.03 -21.31 4.63
C ASN A 16 -13.94 -20.29 4.26
N SER A 17 -14.34 -19.07 3.93
CA SER A 17 -13.41 -17.98 3.56
C SER A 17 -12.43 -17.62 4.69
N ASP A 18 -12.73 -17.96 5.95
CA ASP A 18 -11.88 -17.72 7.12
C ASP A 18 -10.85 -18.83 7.38
N THR A 19 -10.93 -19.96 6.68
CA THR A 19 -9.99 -21.08 6.85
C THR A 19 -9.35 -21.54 5.54
N ALA A 20 -9.97 -21.23 4.40
CA ALA A 20 -9.40 -21.53 3.10
C ALA A 20 -8.09 -20.77 2.91
N ILE A 21 -7.06 -21.42 2.38
CA ILE A 21 -5.78 -20.77 2.11
C ILE A 21 -5.65 -20.40 0.63
N PRO A 22 -5.93 -21.29 -0.35
CA PRO A 22 -5.81 -20.91 -1.74
C PRO A 22 -6.68 -19.68 -2.07
N PRO A 23 -6.13 -18.60 -2.66
CA PRO A 23 -6.86 -17.36 -2.91
C PRO A 23 -8.17 -17.56 -3.70
N ARG A 24 -8.18 -18.49 -4.67
CA ARG A 24 -9.36 -18.80 -5.47
C ARG A 24 -10.48 -19.42 -4.63
N ASP A 25 -10.12 -20.24 -3.65
CA ASP A 25 -11.07 -20.89 -2.73
C ASP A 25 -11.66 -19.86 -1.77
N ILE A 26 -10.81 -18.97 -1.23
CA ILE A 26 -11.23 -17.82 -0.42
C ILE A 26 -12.22 -16.98 -1.22
N PHE A 27 -11.85 -16.56 -2.43
CA PHE A 27 -12.70 -15.73 -3.27
C PHE A 27 -14.06 -16.38 -3.52
N THR A 28 -14.08 -17.68 -3.80
CA THR A 28 -15.32 -18.42 -4.06
C THR A 28 -16.20 -18.49 -2.82
N ALA A 29 -15.61 -18.65 -1.64
CA ALA A 29 -16.27 -18.80 -0.35
C ALA A 29 -16.75 -17.49 0.29
N LEU A 30 -16.42 -16.32 -0.27
CA LEU A 30 -16.81 -15.03 0.30
C LEU A 30 -18.34 -14.89 0.41
N PRO A 31 -18.88 -14.51 1.59
CA PRO A 31 -20.29 -14.70 1.93
C PRO A 31 -21.24 -13.69 1.28
N SER A 32 -20.74 -12.53 0.82
CA SER A 32 -21.59 -11.40 0.40
C SER A 32 -20.95 -10.58 -0.72
N LYS A 33 -20.45 -11.27 -1.74
CA LYS A 33 -19.90 -10.60 -2.94
C LYS A 33 -20.99 -9.92 -3.74
N ASP A 34 -20.75 -8.68 -4.12
CA ASP A 34 -21.55 -7.98 -5.13
C ASP A 34 -21.57 -8.79 -6.44
N THR A 35 -22.65 -8.66 -7.22
CA THR A 35 -22.84 -9.27 -8.54
C THR A 35 -21.66 -9.09 -9.49
N LYS A 36 -20.94 -7.96 -9.40
CA LYS A 36 -19.74 -7.71 -10.21
C LYS A 36 -18.56 -8.65 -9.90
N PHE A 37 -18.60 -9.35 -8.76
CA PHE A 37 -17.57 -10.27 -8.27
C PHE A 37 -18.03 -11.74 -8.26
N GLN A 38 -19.01 -12.10 -9.09
CA GLN A 38 -19.48 -13.49 -9.17
C GLN A 38 -18.37 -14.47 -9.54
N TYR A 39 -17.50 -14.10 -10.49
CA TYR A 39 -16.41 -14.93 -10.97
C TYR A 39 -15.10 -14.16 -11.00
N PRO A 40 -13.97 -14.79 -10.66
CA PRO A 40 -12.67 -14.17 -10.85
C PRO A 40 -12.36 -14.08 -12.34
N ARG A 41 -11.69 -13.00 -12.75
CA ARG A 41 -11.15 -12.89 -14.11
C ARG A 41 -9.96 -13.84 -14.27
N ASP A 42 -9.69 -14.29 -15.49
CA ASP A 42 -8.58 -15.21 -15.77
C ASP A 42 -7.23 -14.67 -15.26
N VAL A 43 -6.98 -13.38 -15.50
CA VAL A 43 -5.76 -12.69 -15.03
C VAL A 43 -5.64 -12.70 -13.50
N GLN A 44 -6.75 -12.58 -12.78
CA GLN A 44 -6.74 -12.64 -11.31
C GLN A 44 -6.42 -14.06 -10.82
N SER A 45 -7.03 -15.06 -11.47
CA SER A 45 -6.81 -16.47 -11.14
C SER A 45 -5.36 -16.90 -11.37
N GLU A 46 -4.78 -16.49 -12.51
CA GLU A 46 -3.38 -16.78 -12.84
C GLU A 46 -2.40 -16.14 -11.84
N VAL A 47 -2.65 -14.88 -11.45
CA VAL A 47 -1.82 -14.19 -10.47
C VAL A 47 -1.91 -14.86 -9.09
N TRP A 48 -3.11 -15.24 -8.67
CA TRP A 48 -3.31 -15.96 -7.42
C TRP A 48 -2.61 -17.31 -7.39
N GLU A 49 -2.67 -18.08 -8.47
CA GLU A 49 -2.00 -19.38 -8.57
C GLU A 49 -0.48 -19.22 -8.45
N LYS A 50 0.11 -18.32 -9.24
CA LYS A 50 1.55 -18.03 -9.20
C LYS A 50 2.01 -17.51 -7.84
N TRP A 51 1.24 -16.60 -7.24
CA TRP A 51 1.54 -16.11 -5.90
C TRP A 51 1.46 -17.24 -4.87
N TYR A 52 0.43 -18.10 -4.95
CA TYR A 52 0.23 -19.19 -4.00
C TYR A 52 1.37 -20.22 -4.02
N GLU A 53 1.91 -20.51 -5.20
CA GLU A 53 3.12 -21.34 -5.36
C GLU A 53 4.35 -20.71 -4.69
N ALA A 54 4.48 -19.38 -4.81
CA ALA A 54 5.60 -18.61 -4.25
C ALA A 54 5.35 -18.05 -2.84
N ARG A 55 4.21 -18.36 -2.19
CA ARG A 55 3.75 -17.67 -0.97
C ARG A 55 4.68 -17.80 0.25
N ARG A 56 5.56 -18.81 0.24
CA ARG A 56 6.59 -18.99 1.28
C ARG A 56 7.79 -18.07 1.10
N SER A 57 7.90 -17.39 -0.04
CA SER A 57 8.87 -16.32 -0.24
C SER A 57 8.49 -15.12 0.63
N PRO A 58 9.43 -14.56 1.42
CA PRO A 58 9.15 -13.41 2.29
C PRO A 58 8.81 -12.15 1.50
N THR A 59 9.25 -12.06 0.24
CA THR A 59 9.00 -10.92 -0.63
C THR A 59 8.55 -11.40 -2.00
N ASN A 60 7.48 -10.81 -2.51
CA ASN A 60 6.92 -11.11 -3.83
C ASN A 60 6.63 -9.80 -4.59
N VAL A 61 6.86 -9.81 -5.89
CA VAL A 61 6.50 -8.70 -6.79
C VAL A 61 5.39 -9.15 -7.70
N ILE A 62 4.22 -8.51 -7.58
CA ILE A 62 3.04 -8.81 -8.37
C ILE A 62 2.86 -7.73 -9.44
N LYS A 63 3.07 -8.09 -10.71
CA LYS A 63 2.89 -7.19 -11.85
C LYS A 63 1.53 -7.45 -12.50
N MET A 64 0.69 -6.42 -12.55
CA MET A 64 -0.63 -6.46 -13.19
C MET A 64 -0.85 -5.20 -14.02
N ASN A 65 -1.65 -5.31 -15.08
CA ASN A 65 -2.07 -4.15 -15.86
C ASN A 65 -3.14 -3.34 -15.10
N THR A 66 -3.25 -2.05 -15.41
CA THR A 66 -4.30 -1.18 -14.88
C THR A 66 -5.68 -1.73 -15.24
N GLY A 67 -6.63 -1.66 -14.29
CA GLY A 67 -8.00 -2.14 -14.50
C GLY A 67 -8.17 -3.67 -14.45
N SER A 68 -7.11 -4.45 -14.23
CA SER A 68 -7.17 -5.91 -14.08
C SER A 68 -7.69 -6.40 -12.73
N GLY A 69 -8.05 -5.50 -11.81
CA GLY A 69 -8.57 -5.83 -10.48
C GLY A 69 -7.49 -6.15 -9.45
N LYS A 70 -6.43 -5.32 -9.42
CA LYS A 70 -5.27 -5.46 -8.51
C LYS A 70 -5.66 -5.34 -7.03
N THR A 71 -6.64 -4.49 -6.73
CA THR A 71 -7.20 -4.30 -5.38
C THR A 71 -7.79 -5.60 -4.85
N SER A 72 -8.78 -6.17 -5.54
CA SER A 72 -9.33 -7.50 -5.23
C SER A 72 -8.25 -8.56 -5.05
N VAL A 73 -7.25 -8.60 -5.94
CA VAL A 73 -6.16 -9.59 -5.85
C VAL A 73 -5.37 -9.44 -4.56
N GLY A 74 -4.95 -8.22 -4.22
CA GLY A 74 -4.18 -7.96 -3.00
C GLY A 74 -4.99 -8.22 -1.73
N LEU A 75 -6.28 -7.87 -1.70
CA LEU A 75 -7.14 -8.14 -0.54
C LEU A 75 -7.31 -9.64 -0.27
N ILE A 76 -7.52 -10.44 -1.33
CA ILE A 76 -7.63 -11.90 -1.19
C ILE A 76 -6.29 -12.52 -0.77
N ILE A 77 -5.17 -12.01 -1.29
CA ILE A 77 -3.84 -12.44 -0.86
C ILE A 77 -3.63 -12.17 0.64
N LEU A 78 -3.94 -10.97 1.12
CA LEU A 78 -3.84 -10.67 2.55
C LEU A 78 -4.78 -11.54 3.39
N LYS A 79 -5.98 -11.86 2.89
CA LYS A 79 -6.88 -12.81 3.55
C LYS A 79 -6.29 -14.22 3.61
N SER A 80 -5.62 -14.68 2.55
CA SER A 80 -4.85 -15.94 2.57
C SER A 80 -3.78 -15.91 3.64
N CYS A 81 -2.99 -14.84 3.72
CA CYS A 81 -1.95 -14.69 4.73
C CYS A 81 -2.51 -14.73 6.16
N ILE A 82 -3.62 -14.01 6.42
CA ILE A 82 -4.34 -14.08 7.70
C ILE A 82 -4.71 -15.52 8.04
N ASN A 83 -5.28 -16.25 7.08
CA ASN A 83 -5.74 -17.64 7.29
C ASN A 83 -4.56 -18.61 7.50
N GLU A 84 -3.34 -18.26 7.05
CA GLU A 84 -2.10 -18.99 7.37
C GLU A 84 -1.49 -18.61 8.73
N GLY A 85 -2.08 -17.65 9.45
CA GLY A 85 -1.55 -17.15 10.73
C GLY A 85 -0.54 -16.02 10.59
N GLU A 86 -0.35 -15.46 9.39
CA GLU A 86 0.60 -14.38 9.08
C GLU A 86 -0.04 -12.99 9.21
N GLY A 87 -0.97 -12.83 10.17
CA GLY A 87 -1.56 -11.54 10.54
C GLY A 87 -0.78 -10.85 11.68
N PRO A 88 -1.06 -9.57 11.99
CA PRO A 88 -1.99 -8.63 11.33
C PRO A 88 -1.59 -8.28 9.88
N ALA A 89 -2.58 -8.01 9.03
CA ALA A 89 -2.37 -7.75 7.61
C ALA A 89 -2.71 -6.31 7.21
N VAL A 90 -1.85 -5.68 6.41
CA VAL A 90 -1.95 -4.26 6.03
C VAL A 90 -1.97 -4.10 4.50
N TYR A 91 -2.95 -3.36 4.00
CA TYR A 91 -3.04 -2.91 2.62
C TYR A 91 -2.66 -1.43 2.56
N VAL A 92 -1.60 -1.11 1.83
CA VAL A 92 -1.03 0.24 1.73
C VAL A 92 -1.24 0.80 0.34
N VAL A 93 -1.71 2.05 0.28
CA VAL A 93 -1.88 2.83 -0.95
C VAL A 93 -1.16 4.18 -0.87
N PRO A 94 -0.97 4.90 -1.99
CA PRO A 94 -0.33 6.21 -2.00
C PRO A 94 -1.02 7.28 -1.14
N ASP A 95 -2.35 7.40 -1.20
CA ASP A 95 -3.09 8.53 -0.61
C ASP A 95 -4.43 8.13 0.02
N ASN A 96 -5.08 9.09 0.70
CA ASN A 96 -6.37 8.88 1.37
C ASN A 96 -7.53 8.63 0.41
N TYR A 97 -7.49 9.15 -0.81
CA TYR A 97 -8.55 8.91 -1.78
C TYR A 97 -8.55 7.44 -2.20
N LEU A 98 -7.36 6.88 -2.44
CA LEU A 98 -7.20 5.46 -2.74
C LEU A 98 -7.55 4.57 -1.53
N VAL A 99 -7.35 5.04 -0.29
CA VAL A 99 -7.79 4.30 0.92
C VAL A 99 -9.30 4.07 0.85
N GLU A 100 -10.09 5.11 0.60
CA GLU A 100 -11.55 5.02 0.51
C GLU A 100 -11.99 4.10 -0.64
N GLN A 101 -11.29 4.13 -1.78
CA GLN A 101 -11.58 3.22 -2.89
C GLN A 101 -11.34 1.75 -2.53
N VAL A 102 -10.24 1.44 -1.83
CA VAL A 102 -9.95 0.07 -1.39
C VAL A 102 -10.96 -0.39 -0.34
N VAL A 103 -11.34 0.47 0.61
CA VAL A 103 -12.37 0.16 1.61
C VAL A 103 -13.71 -0.14 0.95
N LEU A 104 -14.11 0.66 -0.04
CA LEU A 104 -15.34 0.43 -0.81
C LEU A 104 -15.29 -0.93 -1.53
N GLU A 105 -14.17 -1.24 -2.20
CA GLU A 105 -14.02 -2.50 -2.92
C GLU A 105 -14.02 -3.71 -1.98
N ALA A 106 -13.34 -3.62 -0.84
CA ALA A 106 -13.32 -4.66 0.18
C ALA A 106 -14.72 -4.94 0.74
N ASN A 107 -15.50 -3.89 1.02
CA ASN A 107 -16.89 -4.02 1.47
C ASN A 107 -17.76 -4.71 0.40
N GLN A 108 -17.56 -4.40 -0.89
CA GLN A 108 -18.27 -5.06 -1.99
C GLN A 108 -17.84 -6.52 -2.20
N LEU A 109 -16.62 -6.89 -1.79
CA LEU A 109 -16.16 -8.28 -1.72
C LEU A 109 -16.65 -9.00 -0.46
N GLY A 110 -17.13 -8.28 0.55
CA GLY A 110 -17.45 -8.83 1.86
C GLY A 110 -16.21 -9.17 2.70
N ILE A 111 -15.09 -8.50 2.45
CA ILE A 111 -13.84 -8.66 3.22
C ILE A 111 -13.82 -7.62 4.35
N PRO A 112 -13.75 -8.04 5.62
CA PRO A 112 -13.67 -7.10 6.74
C PRO A 112 -12.40 -6.26 6.69
N VAL A 113 -12.56 -4.94 6.71
CA VAL A 113 -11.47 -3.96 6.70
C VAL A 113 -11.68 -2.88 7.75
N THR A 114 -10.60 -2.24 8.16
CA THR A 114 -10.61 -1.07 9.03
C THR A 114 -9.57 -0.04 8.58
N GLN A 115 -9.78 1.22 8.93
CA GLN A 115 -8.77 2.28 8.80
C GLN A 115 -8.11 2.64 10.15
N ASP A 116 -8.57 2.00 11.24
CA ASP A 116 -8.06 2.17 12.59
C ASP A 116 -7.01 1.11 12.91
N GLU A 117 -5.75 1.52 12.96
CA GLU A 117 -4.62 0.66 13.32
C GLU A 117 -4.72 0.09 14.76
N LYS A 118 -5.58 0.65 15.61
CA LYS A 118 -5.80 0.18 16.99
C LYS A 118 -7.01 -0.75 17.12
N SER A 119 -7.71 -1.06 16.02
CA SER A 119 -8.85 -1.98 16.03
C SER A 119 -8.44 -3.33 16.64
N PRO A 120 -9.10 -3.80 17.71
CA PRO A 120 -8.81 -5.11 18.29
C PRO A 120 -9.01 -6.25 17.30
N LYS A 121 -9.91 -6.08 16.32
CA LYS A 121 -10.16 -7.07 15.27
C LYS A 121 -9.00 -7.12 14.27
N PHE A 122 -8.44 -5.97 13.88
CA PHE A 122 -7.23 -5.94 13.06
C PHE A 122 -6.05 -6.59 13.78
N ILE A 123 -5.81 -6.22 15.03
CA ILE A 123 -4.74 -6.82 15.86
C ILE A 123 -4.92 -8.33 16.00
N ALA A 124 -6.17 -8.81 16.08
CA ALA A 124 -6.50 -10.23 16.12
C ALA A 124 -6.53 -10.93 14.75
N GLY A 125 -6.15 -10.25 13.66
CA GLY A 125 -6.17 -10.83 12.30
C GLY A 125 -7.58 -11.08 11.74
N LYS A 126 -8.61 -10.40 12.23
CA LYS A 126 -10.01 -10.55 11.76
C LYS A 126 -10.42 -9.50 10.73
N GLU A 127 -9.67 -8.40 10.63
CA GLU A 127 -9.86 -7.33 9.66
C GLU A 127 -8.50 -6.99 9.03
N ILE A 128 -8.51 -6.55 7.77
CA ILE A 128 -7.32 -5.99 7.11
C ILE A 128 -7.28 -4.48 7.39
N LEU A 129 -6.13 -3.97 7.83
CA LEU A 129 -5.94 -2.53 7.93
C LEU A 129 -5.69 -1.95 6.53
N VAL A 130 -6.52 -1.01 6.10
CA VAL A 130 -6.30 -0.23 4.88
C VAL A 130 -5.77 1.14 5.28
N THR A 131 -4.59 1.50 4.79
CA THR A 131 -3.91 2.74 5.15
C THR A 131 -3.15 3.32 3.97
N ASN A 132 -2.71 4.57 4.09
CA ASN A 132 -1.78 5.16 3.13
C ASN A 132 -0.31 4.97 3.55
N ILE A 133 0.60 5.24 2.63
CA ILE A 133 2.04 5.14 2.85
C ILE A 133 2.57 6.15 3.89
N PHE A 134 1.95 7.33 4.02
CA PHE A 134 2.34 8.36 5.00
C PHE A 134 2.21 7.85 6.44
N LYS A 135 1.17 7.07 6.75
CA LYS A 135 0.99 6.45 8.07
C LYS A 135 2.02 5.35 8.36
N VAL A 136 2.50 4.67 7.32
CA VAL A 136 3.52 3.61 7.44
C VAL A 136 4.90 4.21 7.62
N VAL A 137 5.26 5.21 6.81
CA VAL A 137 6.58 5.82 6.76
C VAL A 137 6.51 7.26 7.31
N ASN A 138 6.72 7.41 8.62
CA ASN A 138 6.88 8.71 9.27
C ASN A 138 7.65 8.58 10.59
N GLY A 139 8.10 9.71 11.16
CA GLY A 139 8.91 9.74 12.39
C GLY A 139 8.18 9.33 13.68
N ARG A 140 6.89 8.97 13.62
CA ARG A 140 6.06 8.48 14.73
C ARG A 140 5.13 7.34 14.29
N SER A 141 5.60 6.51 13.35
CA SER A 141 4.81 5.42 12.79
C SER A 141 4.27 4.51 13.89
N ALA A 142 2.97 4.20 13.84
CA ALA A 142 2.33 3.28 14.78
C ALA A 142 2.85 1.83 14.65
N PHE A 143 3.60 1.56 13.58
CA PHE A 143 4.27 0.29 13.32
C PHE A 143 5.73 0.26 13.82
N GLY A 144 6.14 1.29 14.57
CA GLY A 144 7.44 1.42 15.24
C GLY A 144 8.44 2.31 14.51
N VAL A 145 9.22 3.07 15.28
CA VAL A 145 10.35 3.90 14.79
C VAL A 145 11.51 3.76 15.78
N GLY A 146 12.62 3.16 15.35
CA GLY A 146 13.74 2.87 16.25
C GLY A 146 13.34 1.94 17.40
N ASP A 147 13.90 2.19 18.58
CA ASP A 147 13.65 1.38 19.79
C ASP A 147 12.53 1.95 20.68
N ASP A 148 11.95 3.09 20.31
CA ASP A 148 10.96 3.82 21.12
C ASP A 148 9.52 3.64 20.60
N GLY A 149 8.57 3.49 21.54
CA GLY A 149 7.12 3.54 21.29
C GLY A 149 6.40 2.19 21.17
N GLN A 150 5.07 2.24 21.07
CA GLN A 150 4.24 1.06 20.82
C GLN A 150 4.42 0.61 19.38
N ARG A 151 4.78 -0.67 19.19
CA ARG A 151 4.97 -1.26 17.87
C ARG A 151 3.85 -2.24 17.56
N ILE A 152 2.96 -1.86 16.65
CA ILE A 152 1.99 -2.82 16.10
C ILE A 152 2.74 -3.75 15.13
N PRO A 153 2.82 -5.07 15.38
CA PRO A 153 3.47 -5.99 14.46
C PRO A 153 2.64 -6.10 13.18
N ILE A 154 3.35 -6.17 12.04
CA ILE A 154 2.75 -6.49 10.74
C ILE A 154 3.26 -7.87 10.35
N GLY A 155 2.35 -8.83 10.20
CA GLY A 155 2.68 -10.16 9.69
C GLY A 155 2.76 -10.16 8.16
N SER A 156 1.83 -9.46 7.50
CA SER A 156 1.76 -9.39 6.04
C SER A 156 1.40 -8.00 5.54
N ILE A 157 2.00 -7.58 4.42
CA ILE A 157 1.79 -6.26 3.83
C ILE A 157 1.69 -6.33 2.30
N ILE A 158 0.69 -5.65 1.74
CA ILE A 158 0.61 -5.33 0.32
C ILE A 158 0.86 -3.83 0.19
N ILE A 159 1.82 -3.46 -0.65
CA ILE A 159 2.01 -2.07 -1.10
C ILE A 159 1.47 -1.98 -2.52
N ASP A 160 0.30 -1.37 -2.67
CA ASP A 160 -0.27 -1.09 -3.98
C ASP A 160 0.35 0.16 -4.59
N ASP A 161 0.50 0.15 -5.90
CA ASP A 161 1.26 1.12 -6.69
C ASP A 161 2.55 1.62 -5.99
N ALA A 162 3.54 0.73 -5.90
CA ALA A 162 4.82 1.03 -5.24
C ALA A 162 5.53 2.27 -5.83
N HIS A 163 5.32 2.58 -7.12
CA HIS A 163 5.90 3.76 -7.74
C HIS A 163 5.25 5.04 -7.21
N ALA A 164 3.91 5.10 -7.18
CA ALA A 164 3.19 6.23 -6.61
C ALA A 164 3.41 6.36 -5.09
N CYS A 165 3.55 5.24 -4.36
CA CYS A 165 3.92 5.26 -2.94
C CYS A 165 5.30 5.88 -2.73
N LEU A 166 6.30 5.55 -3.57
CA LEU A 166 7.63 6.13 -3.48
C LEU A 166 7.60 7.64 -3.73
N SER A 167 6.90 8.09 -4.77
CA SER A 167 6.73 9.53 -5.04
C SER A 167 6.04 10.26 -3.88
N SER A 168 5.05 9.63 -3.24
CA SER A 168 4.36 10.19 -2.08
C SER A 168 5.30 10.34 -0.87
N ILE A 169 6.19 9.36 -0.64
CA ILE A 169 7.23 9.44 0.39
C ILE A 169 8.20 10.59 0.07
N GLU A 170 8.70 10.66 -1.18
CA GLU A 170 9.62 11.72 -1.59
C GLU A 170 9.01 13.11 -1.35
N GLU A 171 7.73 13.30 -1.67
CA GLU A 171 7.00 14.54 -1.40
C GLU A 171 6.86 14.81 0.11
N GLN A 172 6.52 13.81 0.91
CA GLN A 172 6.39 13.94 2.38
C GLN A 172 7.67 14.44 3.04
N PHE A 173 8.83 14.00 2.55
CA PHE A 173 10.14 14.38 3.07
C PHE A 173 10.78 15.55 2.29
N SER A 174 10.00 16.21 1.43
CA SER A 174 10.43 17.39 0.68
C SER A 174 9.81 18.67 1.23
N ILE A 175 10.56 19.76 1.17
CA ILE A 175 10.06 21.11 1.44
C ILE A 175 10.09 21.89 0.13
N SER A 176 8.95 22.43 -0.29
CA SER A 176 8.86 23.30 -1.46
C SER A 176 8.77 24.76 -1.03
N ILE A 177 9.76 25.56 -1.43
CA ILE A 177 9.83 26.99 -1.13
C ILE A 177 9.55 27.75 -2.42
N GLN A 178 8.40 28.43 -2.45
CA GLN A 178 8.00 29.27 -3.58
C GLN A 178 8.95 30.45 -3.75
N LYS A 179 9.17 30.89 -5.00
CA LYS A 179 10.08 32.01 -5.34
C LYS A 179 9.71 33.32 -4.62
N ASN A 180 8.43 33.54 -4.33
CA ASN A 180 7.96 34.73 -3.61
C ASN A 180 8.23 34.69 -2.09
N ASN A 181 8.73 33.58 -1.56
CA ASN A 181 9.10 33.45 -0.16
C ASN A 181 10.53 33.97 0.06
N PRO A 182 10.79 34.87 1.03
CA PRO A 182 12.14 35.37 1.32
C PRO A 182 13.19 34.29 1.61
N ALA A 183 12.78 33.10 2.05
CA ALA A 183 13.67 31.96 2.25
C ALA A 183 14.28 31.47 0.92
N TYR A 184 13.55 31.59 -0.20
CA TYR A 184 14.05 31.22 -1.52
C TYR A 184 15.30 32.03 -1.89
N ASP A 185 15.22 33.36 -1.82
CA ASP A 185 16.35 34.23 -2.18
C ASP A 185 17.55 34.02 -1.26
N LYS A 186 17.30 33.79 0.04
CA LYS A 186 18.35 33.48 1.01
C LYS A 186 19.08 32.18 0.65
N LEU A 187 18.33 31.10 0.40
CA LEU A 187 18.90 29.81 0.02
C LEU A 187 19.60 29.87 -1.34
N PHE A 188 19.00 30.55 -2.33
CA PHE A 188 19.57 30.70 -3.65
C PHE A 188 20.95 31.40 -3.58
N ARG A 189 21.08 32.48 -2.79
CA ARG A 189 22.35 33.19 -2.60
C ARG A 189 23.44 32.32 -1.98
N ILE A 190 23.10 31.44 -1.05
CA ILE A 190 24.05 30.51 -0.43
C ILE A 190 24.67 29.59 -1.49
N PHE A 191 23.83 29.05 -2.38
CA PHE A 191 24.26 28.05 -3.37
C PHE A 191 24.65 28.63 -4.73
N GLU A 192 24.37 29.90 -4.99
CA GLU A 192 24.52 30.56 -6.30
C GLU A 192 25.87 30.26 -6.96
N ASN A 193 26.97 30.41 -6.23
CA ASN A 193 28.32 30.22 -6.79
C ASN A 193 28.56 28.75 -7.18
N SER A 194 28.05 27.80 -6.38
CA SER A 194 28.08 26.38 -6.72
C SER A 194 27.26 26.07 -7.96
N LEU A 195 26.05 26.64 -8.05
CA LEU A 195 25.16 26.43 -9.19
C LEU A 195 25.77 27.02 -10.47
N MET A 196 26.39 28.21 -10.39
CA MET A 196 27.09 28.85 -11.49
C MET A 196 28.28 28.01 -12.00
N THR A 197 29.02 27.39 -11.09
CA THR A 197 30.16 26.52 -11.43
C THR A 197 29.70 25.24 -12.12
N GLN A 198 28.59 24.65 -11.66
CA GLN A 198 28.06 23.39 -12.19
C GLN A 198 27.29 23.58 -13.51
N ALA A 199 26.47 24.63 -13.61
CA ALA A 199 25.59 24.88 -14.74
C ALA A 199 25.26 26.38 -14.87
N GLY A 200 26.25 27.19 -15.27
CA GLY A 200 26.12 28.64 -15.38
C GLY A 200 24.94 29.11 -16.22
N ALA A 201 24.74 28.54 -17.41
CA ALA A 201 23.62 28.90 -18.29
C ALA A 201 22.26 28.69 -17.62
N LYS A 202 22.01 27.48 -17.08
CA LYS A 202 20.75 27.16 -16.37
C LYS A 202 20.56 28.00 -15.10
N THR A 203 21.64 28.35 -14.41
CA THR A 203 21.57 29.20 -13.22
C THR A 203 21.14 30.63 -13.57
N LEU A 204 21.58 31.15 -14.72
CA LEU A 204 21.12 32.44 -15.24
C LEU A 204 19.64 32.38 -15.67
N GLU A 205 19.19 31.27 -16.26
CA GLU A 205 17.77 31.04 -16.59
C GLU A 205 16.89 31.01 -15.32
N ILE A 206 17.36 30.38 -14.24
CA ILE A 206 16.65 30.39 -12.94
C ILE A 206 16.53 31.84 -12.40
N LYS A 207 17.62 32.62 -12.48
CA LYS A 207 17.61 34.04 -12.06
C LYS A 207 16.63 34.87 -12.88
N SER A 208 16.58 34.69 -14.20
CA SER A 208 15.64 35.39 -15.07
C SER A 208 14.19 34.93 -14.85
N GLY A 209 13.97 33.83 -14.12
CA GLY A 209 12.65 33.35 -13.73
C GLY A 209 12.05 32.34 -14.70
N ASP A 210 12.88 31.67 -15.50
CA ASP A 210 12.43 30.53 -16.29
C ASP A 210 11.95 29.41 -15.34
N ARG A 211 10.70 28.99 -15.53
CA ARG A 211 10.05 27.95 -14.72
C ARG A 211 10.49 26.54 -15.08
N ASN A 212 11.10 26.35 -16.25
CA ASN A 212 11.59 25.06 -16.72
C ASN A 212 13.06 24.83 -16.38
N ALA A 213 13.76 25.88 -15.93
CA ALA A 213 15.15 25.78 -15.52
C ALA A 213 15.25 25.22 -14.10
N TYR A 214 16.03 24.16 -13.94
CA TYR A 214 16.35 23.57 -12.64
C TYR A 214 17.80 23.09 -12.62
N VAL A 215 18.44 23.26 -11.46
CA VAL A 215 19.78 22.76 -11.17
C VAL A 215 19.74 22.14 -9.77
N ARG A 216 20.28 20.93 -9.63
CA ARG A 216 20.39 20.27 -8.33
C ARG A 216 21.54 20.89 -7.55
N VAL A 217 21.28 21.27 -6.30
CA VAL A 217 22.34 21.66 -5.36
C VAL A 217 23.16 20.41 -5.02
N PRO A 218 24.50 20.44 -5.16
CA PRO A 218 25.34 19.31 -4.76
C PRO A 218 25.24 19.03 -3.25
N PHE A 219 25.17 17.75 -2.89
CA PHE A 219 25.02 17.32 -1.50
C PHE A 219 26.13 17.87 -0.57
N TRP A 220 27.40 17.81 -1.01
CA TRP A 220 28.52 18.32 -0.21
C TRP A 220 28.44 19.84 0.02
N LYS A 221 27.94 20.60 -0.97
CA LYS A 221 27.76 22.04 -0.83
C LYS A 221 26.65 22.38 0.15
N TRP A 222 25.60 21.57 0.20
CA TRP A 222 24.58 21.66 1.24
C TRP A 222 25.18 21.47 2.64
N GLN A 223 25.96 20.40 2.85
CA GLN A 223 26.61 20.13 4.15
C GLN A 223 27.64 21.20 4.57
N GLU A 224 28.34 21.83 3.62
CA GLU A 224 29.31 22.89 3.92
C GLU A 224 28.64 24.22 4.30
N SER A 225 27.42 24.47 3.83
CA SER A 225 26.80 25.80 3.87
C SER A 225 25.65 25.93 4.87
N ILE A 226 25.14 24.82 5.42
CA ILE A 226 24.01 24.75 6.35
C ILE A 226 24.35 23.85 7.53
#